data_AF-A0A133N687-F1
#
_entry.id   AF-A0A133N687-F1
#
_cell.length_a   1.000
_cell.length_b   1.000
_cell.length_c   1.000
_cell.angle_alpha   90.00
_cell.angle_beta   90.00
_cell.angle_gamma   90.00
#
_symmetry.space_group_name_H-M   'P 1'
#
loop_
_entity.id
_entity.type
_entity.pdbx_description
1 polymer ?
#
loop_
_entity_poly.entity_id
_entity_poly.type
_entity_poly.pdbx_seq_one_letter_code
_entity_poly.pdbx_strand_id
1 'polypeptide(L)' 'MEIKLRIEINTIKELNIILQEIKKMKEEYPMMSTLSLEVIIKY' A
#
# COMPACT_ATOMS: atom_id res chain seq x y z
N MET A 1 -1.65 6.88 -15.23
CA MET A 1 -0.40 6.11 -15.12
C MET A 1 -0.56 5.17 -13.94
N GLU A 2 -0.61 3.85 -14.11
CA GLU A 2 -0.83 2.95 -12.96
C GLU A 2 0.47 2.73 -12.19
N ILE A 3 0.44 2.91 -10.87
CA ILE A 3 1.57 2.60 -9.99
C ILE A 3 1.32 1.23 -9.38
N LYS A 4 2.17 0.25 -9.69
CA LYS A 4 2.12 -1.09 -9.10
C LYS A 4 3.21 -1.22 -8.03
N LEU A 5 2.82 -1.54 -6.80
CA LEU A 5 3.72 -1.82 -5.69
C LEU A 5 3.61 -3.30 -5.30
N ARG A 6 4.75 -3.97 -5.16
CA ARG A 6 4.83 -5.31 -4.58
C ARG A 6 5.45 -5.22 -3.20
N ILE A 7 4.76 -5.74 -2.20
CA ILE A 7 5.14 -5.61 -0.79
C ILE A 7 5.16 -7.00 -0.18
N GLU A 8 6.29 -7.32 0.45
CA GLU A 8 6.43 -8.52 1.25
C GLU A 8 6.25 -8.14 2.72
N ILE A 9 5.40 -8.89 3.42
CA ILE A 9 5.14 -8.71 4.85
C ILE A 9 5.31 -10.03 5.58
N ASN A 10 5.79 -9.96 6.82
CA ASN A 10 5.88 -11.13 7.69
C ASN A 10 4.67 -11.22 8.62
N THR A 11 3.96 -10.11 8.81
CA THR A 11 2.79 -10.04 9.70
C THR A 11 1.67 -9.20 9.11
N ILE A 12 0.43 -9.53 9.45
CA ILE A 12 -0.75 -8.72 9.10
C ILE A 12 -0.68 -7.31 9.71
N LYS A 13 0.06 -7.15 10.82
CA LYS A 13 0.25 -5.85 11.46
C LYS A 13 1.03 -4.88 10.56
N GLU A 14 2.04 -5.36 9.84
CA GLU A 14 2.78 -4.58 8.85
C GLU A 14 1.87 -4.11 7.70
N LEU A 15 0.97 -4.97 7.22
CA LEU A 15 -0.01 -4.60 6.19
C LEU A 15 -0.88 -3.42 6.64
N ASN A 16 -1.40 -3.49 7.86
CA ASN A 16 -2.26 -2.44 8.41
C ASN A 16 -1.53 -1.10 8.50
N ILE A 17 -0.25 -1.09 8.89
CA ILE A 17 0.56 0.14 8.94
C ILE A 17 0.71 0.72 7.53
N ILE A 18 1.05 -0.11 6.55
CA ILE A 18 1.25 0.32 5.17
C ILE A 18 -0.04 0.88 4.56
N LEU A 19 -1.18 0.22 4.79
CA LEU A 19 -2.48 0.70 4.31
C LEU A 19 -2.87 2.04 4.94
N GLN A 20 -2.52 2.29 6.21
CA GLN A 20 -2.77 3.58 6.83
C GLN A 20 -1.92 4.70 6.24
N GLU A 21 -0.64 4.47 5.98
CA GLU A 21 0.24 5.48 5.37
C GLU A 21 -0.19 5.79 3.92
N ILE A 22 -0.58 4.76 3.16
CA ILE A 22 -1.14 4.95 1.80
C ILE A 22 -2.44 5.77 1.85
N LYS A 23 -3.29 5.53 2.84
CA LYS A 23 -4.52 6.31 3.02
C LYS A 23 -4.20 7.79 3.28
N LYS A 24 -3.23 8.08 4.16
CA LYS A 24 -2.77 9.46 4.41
C LYS A 24 -2.24 10.11 3.13
N MET A 25 -1.39 9.41 2.38
CA MET A 25 -0.88 9.91 1.10
C MET A 25 -2.00 10.23 0.11
N LYS A 26 -3.06 9.42 0.08
CA LYS A 26 -4.22 9.70 -0.78
C LYS A 26 -5.02 10.92 -0.34
N GLU A 27 -5.11 11.17 0.96
CA GLU A 27 -5.75 12.38 1.50
C GLU A 27 -4.92 13.64 1.20
N GLU A 28 -3.58 13.54 1.27
CA GLU A 28 -2.66 14.63 0.96
C GLU A 28 -2.55 14.89 -0.56
N TYR A 29 -2.63 13.83 -1.37
CA TYR A 29 -2.51 13.89 -2.83
C TYR A 29 -3.72 13.23 -3.53
N PRO A 30 -4.91 13.83 -3.48
CA PRO A 30 -6.15 13.24 -4.00
C PRO A 30 -6.18 13.04 -5.51
N MET A 31 -5.27 13.70 -6.25
CA MET A 31 -5.12 13.55 -7.71
C MET A 31 -4.14 12.44 -8.12
N MET A 32 -3.67 11.61 -7.18
CA MET A 32 -2.81 10.47 -7.53
C MET A 32 -3.54 9.47 -8.43
N SER A 33 -2.78 8.91 -9.39
CA SER A 33 -3.27 7.81 -10.23
C SER A 33 -3.51 6.53 -9.40
N THR A 34 -4.24 5.56 -9.97
CA THR A 34 -4.53 4.27 -9.31
C THR A 34 -3.25 3.60 -8.79
N LEU A 35 -3.25 3.29 -7.50
CA LEU A 35 -2.23 2.49 -6.82
C LEU A 35 -2.72 1.04 -6.67
N SER A 36 -1.99 0.11 -7.27
CA SER A 36 -2.24 -1.32 -7.20
C SER A 36 -1.20 -1.98 -6.27
N LEU A 37 -1.66 -2.67 -5.23
CA LEU A 37 -0.80 -3.35 -4.25
C LEU A 37 -0.86 -4.86 -4.42
N GLU A 38 0.29 -5.50 -4.61
CA GLU A 38 0.46 -6.95 -4.55
C GLU A 38 1.15 -7.30 -3.23
N VAL A 39 0.44 -8.00 -2.34
CA VAL A 39 0.92 -8.34 -1.00
C VAL A 39 1.30 -9.81 -0.96
N ILE A 40 2.54 -10.09 -0.59
CA ILE A 40 3.06 -11.45 -0.39
C ILE A 40 3.28 -11.64 1.12
N ILE A 41 2.54 -12.56 1.73
CA ILE A 41 2.71 -12.89 3.14
C ILE A 41 3.73 -14.03 3.22
N LYS A 42 4.89 -13.74 3.82
CA LYS A 42 5.93 -14.73 4.09
C LYS A 42 5.67 -15.34 5.47
N TYR A 43 5.40 -16.65 5.49
CA TYR A 43 5.28 -17.48 6.70
C TYR A 43 6.52 -18.34 6.87
#